data_AF-A0A0T1SYJ7-F1
#
_entry.id   AF-A0A0T1SYJ7-F1
#
_cell.length_a   1.000
_cell.length_b   1.000
_cell.length_c   1.000
_cell.angle_alpha   90.00
_cell.angle_beta   90.00
_cell.angle_gamma   90.00
#
_symmetry.space_group_name_H-M   'P 1'
#
loop_
_entity.id
_entity.type
_entity.pdbx_description
1 polymer ?
#
loop_
_entity_poly.entity_id
_entity_poly.type
_entity_poly.pdbx_seq_one_letter_code
_entity_poly.pdbx_strand_id
1 'polypeptide(L)'
;MPRTKGVLLTAAAICCATVLTGCSDDDTPSSVSSAASKAASAAESLGREATAAASSLASGFASEASSAFASASASASRKLDEIKGGVDVKSDVKLGTPDTDQDGRATVEVTVSNTTDASKSFAVQIDFTDSAGNRLDTVVTTVSDVAAGKTGKETARSNRALSGQVKAAVARAVRY
;
A
#
# COMPACT_ATOMS: atom_id res chain seq x y z
N MET A 1 -60.12 -8.77 11.77
CA MET A 1 -59.98 -8.29 13.17
C MET A 1 -59.26 -9.38 13.97
N PRO A 2 -58.44 -9.08 14.98
CA PRO A 2 -57.56 -7.93 15.17
C PRO A 2 -56.18 -8.32 15.78
N ARG A 3 -55.26 -7.33 15.92
CA ARG A 3 -54.32 -7.14 17.06
C ARG A 3 -53.15 -8.16 17.22
N THR A 4 -51.92 -7.86 17.68
CA THR A 4 -51.21 -6.70 18.23
C THR A 4 -49.80 -7.21 18.56
N LYS A 5 -48.72 -6.53 18.14
CA LYS A 5 -47.67 -5.91 18.99
C LYS A 5 -47.70 -6.24 20.51
N GLY A 6 -46.53 -6.56 21.07
CA GLY A 6 -46.22 -6.49 22.50
C GLY A 6 -45.06 -7.44 22.87
N VAL A 7 -43.80 -7.00 22.98
CA VAL A 7 -43.14 -6.26 24.09
C VAL A 7 -42.56 -7.19 25.18
N LEU A 8 -41.34 -6.83 25.63
CA LEU A 8 -40.71 -6.98 26.96
C LEU A 8 -39.46 -7.90 27.02
N LEU A 9 -38.20 -7.41 27.12
CA LEU A 9 -37.43 -6.79 28.25
C LEU A 9 -36.93 -7.79 29.32
N THR A 10 -35.61 -7.92 29.46
CA THR A 10 -34.82 -8.20 30.69
C THR A 10 -33.36 -7.84 30.36
N ALA A 11 -32.75 -6.72 30.75
CA ALA A 11 -32.45 -6.16 32.08
C ALA A 11 -31.57 -7.07 32.95
N ALA A 12 -30.26 -6.83 32.93
CA ALA A 12 -29.35 -7.13 34.04
C ALA A 12 -28.47 -5.91 34.27
N ALA A 13 -28.65 -5.32 35.45
CA ALA A 13 -28.04 -4.09 35.94
C ALA A 13 -26.65 -4.37 36.53
N ILE A 14 -25.71 -3.42 36.36
CA ILE A 14 -24.63 -3.17 37.32
C ILE A 14 -24.49 -1.64 37.45
N CYS A 15 -24.78 -1.15 38.66
CA CYS A 15 -24.52 0.20 39.12
C CYS A 15 -23.01 0.40 39.37
N CYS A 16 -22.49 1.58 39.03
CA CYS A 16 -21.94 2.51 40.04
C CYS A 16 -21.54 3.83 39.37
N ALA A 17 -22.13 4.90 39.87
CA ALA A 17 -21.88 6.28 39.47
C ALA A 17 -20.51 6.77 39.94
N THR A 18 -19.88 7.64 39.14
CA THR A 18 -19.26 8.85 39.68
C THR A 18 -19.46 9.99 38.69
N VAL A 19 -20.15 11.02 39.19
CA VAL A 19 -20.32 12.32 38.57
C VAL A 19 -19.07 13.15 38.86
N LEU A 20 -18.53 13.83 37.85
CA LEU A 20 -17.95 15.16 38.04
C LEU A 20 -18.25 16.01 36.80
N THR A 21 -18.89 17.12 37.13
CA THR A 21 -19.34 18.24 36.33
C THR A 21 -18.24 18.90 35.50
N GLY A 22 -18.55 19.18 34.23
CA GLY A 22 -17.80 20.10 33.38
C GLY A 22 -18.54 20.33 32.06
N CYS A 23 -19.35 21.39 32.01
CA CYS A 23 -20.06 21.83 30.82
C CYS A 23 -19.09 22.36 29.74
N SER A 24 -19.22 21.87 28.50
CA SER A 24 -19.40 22.72 27.31
C SER A 24 -19.90 21.88 26.13
N ASP A 25 -20.98 22.38 25.52
CA ASP A 25 -21.67 21.91 24.33
C ASP A 25 -20.81 21.87 23.05
N ASP A 26 -21.26 20.97 22.15
CA ASP A 26 -21.20 20.95 20.67
C ASP A 26 -19.97 20.42 19.89
N ASP A 27 -20.19 19.22 19.33
CA ASP A 27 -19.61 18.51 18.17
C ASP A 27 -18.20 18.83 17.63
N THR A 28 -17.24 17.93 17.91
CA THR A 28 -16.18 17.53 16.96
C THR A 28 -15.57 16.19 17.38
N PRO A 29 -15.44 15.17 16.50
CA PRO A 29 -15.20 13.79 16.91
C PRO A 29 -13.81 13.55 17.53
N SER A 30 -13.83 13.16 18.81
CA SER A 30 -12.71 13.01 19.74
C SER A 30 -11.90 11.70 19.64
N SER A 31 -11.65 11.15 18.45
CA SER A 31 -10.86 9.90 18.34
C SER A 31 -9.36 10.09 18.06
N VAL A 32 -8.88 11.32 17.84
CA VAL A 32 -7.45 11.58 17.55
C VAL A 32 -6.73 12.36 18.66
N SER A 33 -7.47 13.11 19.49
CA SER A 33 -6.84 13.92 20.56
C SER A 33 -6.65 13.16 21.89
N SER A 34 -7.46 12.12 22.16
CA SER A 34 -7.32 11.23 23.33
C SER A 34 -6.20 10.18 23.21
N ALA A 35 -5.21 10.40 22.34
CA ALA A 35 -3.95 9.64 22.37
C ALA A 35 -2.76 10.52 22.80
N ALA A 36 -2.83 11.83 22.56
CA ALA A 36 -1.73 12.76 22.84
C ALA A 36 -1.63 13.11 24.34
N SER A 37 -2.75 13.30 25.04
CA SER A 37 -2.74 13.79 26.43
C SER A 37 -2.57 12.72 27.52
N LYS A 38 -2.54 11.42 27.14
CA LYS A 38 -2.19 10.31 28.05
C LYS A 38 -0.72 9.88 27.96
N ALA A 39 0.09 10.55 27.15
CA ALA A 39 1.51 10.26 27.01
C ALA A 39 2.40 11.08 27.97
N ALA A 40 1.94 12.22 28.48
CA ALA A 40 2.81 13.14 29.23
C ALA A 40 2.92 12.82 30.74
N SER A 41 1.84 12.37 31.41
CA SER A 41 1.86 12.19 32.88
C SER A 41 2.14 10.76 33.37
N ALA A 42 2.39 9.82 32.45
CA ALA A 42 2.83 8.46 32.78
C ALA A 42 4.33 8.24 32.53
N ALA A 43 5.07 9.31 32.18
CA ALA A 43 6.46 9.25 31.75
C ALA A 43 7.48 9.28 32.90
N GLU A 44 7.09 9.63 34.13
CA GLU A 44 8.08 9.98 35.17
C GLU A 44 8.49 8.83 36.12
N SER A 45 7.82 7.66 36.12
CA SER A 45 8.15 6.59 37.09
C SER A 45 8.19 5.15 36.55
N LEU A 46 8.25 4.95 35.23
CA LEU A 46 8.34 3.60 34.64
C LEU A 46 9.41 3.54 33.57
N GLY A 47 10.65 3.83 33.98
CA GLY A 47 11.82 3.62 33.16
C GLY A 47 12.07 2.13 32.91
N ARG A 48 12.08 1.76 31.63
CA ARG A 48 12.67 0.54 30.99
C ARG A 48 11.73 -0.55 30.47
N GLU A 49 10.47 -0.65 30.89
CA GLU A 49 9.53 -1.65 30.31
C GLU A 49 8.63 -1.08 29.20
N ALA A 50 8.36 0.23 29.19
CA ALA A 50 7.53 0.87 28.17
C ALA A 50 8.19 0.92 26.77
N THR A 51 9.53 0.86 26.70
CA THR A 51 10.26 0.83 25.42
C THR A 51 10.00 -0.47 24.64
N ALA A 52 9.87 -1.61 25.30
CA ALA A 52 9.62 -2.88 24.62
C ALA A 52 8.20 -2.93 24.04
N ALA A 53 7.20 -2.44 24.76
CA ALA A 53 5.82 -2.40 24.28
C ALA A 53 5.62 -1.38 23.14
N ALA A 54 6.25 -0.20 23.24
CA ALA A 54 6.26 0.78 22.14
C ALA A 54 7.01 0.24 20.90
N SER A 55 8.12 -0.47 21.10
CA SER A 55 8.87 -1.11 20.01
C SER A 55 8.08 -2.24 19.37
N SER A 56 7.32 -3.05 20.12
CA SER A 56 6.48 -4.13 19.60
C SER A 56 5.28 -3.62 18.79
N LEU A 57 4.72 -2.46 19.15
CA LEU A 57 3.66 -1.83 18.36
C LEU A 57 4.24 -1.19 17.08
N ALA A 58 5.38 -0.49 17.17
CA ALA A 58 6.05 0.05 15.99
C ALA A 58 6.53 -1.04 15.02
N SER A 59 7.09 -2.14 15.55
CA SER A 59 7.49 -3.30 14.75
C SER A 59 6.29 -4.13 14.28
N GLY A 60 5.20 -4.22 15.05
CA GLY A 60 3.94 -4.83 14.60
C GLY A 60 3.36 -4.12 13.37
N PHE A 61 3.25 -2.79 13.41
CA PHE A 61 2.79 -2.00 12.25
C PHE A 61 3.77 -2.05 11.07
N ALA A 62 5.08 -2.00 11.32
CA ALA A 62 6.09 -2.14 10.26
C ALA A 62 6.08 -3.56 9.65
N SER A 63 5.85 -4.60 10.45
CA SER A 63 5.80 -6.00 10.03
C SER A 63 4.49 -6.36 9.34
N GLU A 64 3.36 -5.80 9.74
CA GLU A 64 2.06 -5.99 9.07
C GLU A 64 2.01 -5.23 7.74
N ALA A 65 2.47 -3.96 7.71
CA ALA A 65 2.61 -3.22 6.46
C ALA A 65 3.62 -3.89 5.52
N SER A 66 4.76 -4.37 6.04
CA SER A 66 5.74 -5.12 5.25
C SER A 66 5.21 -6.49 4.81
N SER A 67 4.41 -7.20 5.62
CA SER A 67 3.86 -8.52 5.25
C SER A 67 2.72 -8.43 4.24
N ALA A 68 1.84 -7.42 4.36
CA ALA A 68 0.82 -7.14 3.36
C ALA A 68 1.47 -6.75 2.01
N PHE A 69 2.51 -5.92 2.06
CA PHE A 69 3.26 -5.50 0.88
C PHE A 69 4.14 -6.59 0.28
N ALA A 70 4.77 -7.41 1.11
CA ALA A 70 5.51 -8.59 0.69
C ALA A 70 4.57 -9.62 0.06
N SER A 71 3.35 -9.80 0.58
CA SER A 71 2.34 -10.68 -0.01
C SER A 71 1.82 -10.14 -1.35
N ALA A 72 1.64 -8.82 -1.48
CA ALA A 72 1.30 -8.19 -2.75
C ALA A 72 2.44 -8.33 -3.80
N SER A 73 3.69 -8.10 -3.38
CA SER A 73 4.87 -8.31 -4.24
C SER A 73 5.08 -9.77 -4.60
N ALA A 74 4.83 -10.69 -3.67
CA ALA A 74 4.94 -12.13 -3.88
C ALA A 74 3.84 -12.64 -4.82
N SER A 75 2.64 -12.07 -4.78
CA SER A 75 1.58 -12.42 -5.74
C SER A 75 1.89 -11.88 -7.14
N ALA A 76 2.43 -10.67 -7.27
CA ALA A 76 2.94 -10.16 -8.55
C ALA A 76 4.12 -11.00 -9.09
N SER A 77 5.03 -11.42 -8.20
CA SER A 77 6.16 -12.30 -8.55
C SER A 77 5.68 -13.68 -8.98
N ARG A 78 4.73 -14.29 -8.26
CA ARG A 78 4.12 -15.58 -8.65
C ARG A 78 3.47 -15.51 -10.02
N LYS A 79 2.75 -14.43 -10.35
CA LYS A 79 2.18 -14.25 -11.68
C LYS A 79 3.25 -14.21 -12.78
N LEU A 80 4.44 -13.70 -12.49
CA LEU A 80 5.58 -13.72 -13.40
C LEU A 80 6.27 -15.10 -13.44
N ASP A 81 6.30 -15.83 -12.32
CA ASP A 81 6.85 -17.19 -12.22
C ASP A 81 5.93 -18.25 -12.85
N GLU A 82 4.62 -18.00 -12.93
CA GLU A 82 3.66 -18.86 -13.64
C GLU A 82 3.82 -18.79 -15.16
N ILE A 83 4.54 -17.78 -15.68
CA ILE A 83 4.92 -17.70 -17.09
C ILE A 83 5.97 -18.79 -17.39
N LYS A 84 5.49 -19.98 -17.76
CA LYS A 84 6.37 -21.08 -18.17
C LYS A 84 7.19 -20.68 -19.41
N GLY A 85 8.52 -20.72 -19.28
CA GLY A 85 9.45 -20.34 -20.35
C GLY A 85 9.76 -18.84 -20.43
N GLY A 86 9.31 -18.06 -19.45
CA GLY A 86 9.63 -16.64 -19.38
C GLY A 86 11.13 -16.38 -19.21
N VAL A 87 11.69 -15.53 -20.07
CA VAL A 87 13.11 -15.12 -19.99
C VAL A 87 13.19 -13.78 -19.26
N ASP A 88 14.11 -13.66 -18.28
CA ASP A 88 14.39 -12.36 -17.66
C ASP A 88 15.05 -11.43 -18.68
N VAL A 89 14.42 -10.29 -18.91
CA VAL A 89 14.78 -9.31 -19.95
C VAL A 89 14.89 -7.91 -19.35
N LYS A 90 15.28 -7.81 -18.08
CA LYS A 90 15.36 -6.51 -17.38
C LYS A 90 16.25 -5.50 -18.12
N SER A 91 17.33 -5.95 -18.74
CA SER A 91 18.25 -5.11 -19.52
C SER A 91 17.65 -4.59 -20.83
N ASP A 92 16.60 -5.22 -21.36
CA ASP A 92 15.91 -4.80 -22.58
C ASP A 92 14.81 -3.77 -22.31
N VAL A 93 14.58 -3.41 -21.04
CA VAL A 93 13.57 -2.43 -20.61
C VAL A 93 14.22 -1.09 -20.27
N LYS A 94 13.62 -0.01 -20.76
CA LYS A 94 13.96 1.36 -20.41
C LYS A 94 12.74 2.07 -19.83
N LEU A 95 12.96 2.83 -18.76
CA LEU A 95 11.94 3.70 -18.19
C LEU A 95 12.21 5.14 -18.61
N GLY A 96 11.14 5.87 -18.91
CA GLY A 96 11.18 7.32 -19.05
C GLY A 96 11.29 8.04 -17.70
N THR A 97 11.14 9.36 -17.72
CA THR A 97 11.02 10.16 -16.50
C THR A 97 9.63 9.97 -15.89
N PRO A 98 9.51 9.67 -14.59
CA PRO A 98 8.21 9.61 -13.93
C PRO A 98 7.53 10.98 -13.94
N ASP A 99 6.23 10.99 -14.20
CA ASP A 99 5.37 12.18 -14.17
C ASP A 99 4.18 11.94 -13.23
N THR A 100 3.33 12.95 -13.03
CA THR A 100 2.12 12.85 -12.20
C THR A 100 0.91 13.26 -13.02
N ASP A 101 0.00 12.32 -13.20
CA ASP A 101 -1.24 12.54 -13.94
C ASP A 101 -2.25 13.42 -13.15
N GLN A 102 -3.32 13.87 -13.81
CA GLN A 102 -4.37 14.72 -13.24
C GLN A 102 -5.02 14.17 -11.96
N ASP A 103 -5.05 12.84 -11.78
CA ASP A 103 -5.56 12.20 -10.56
C ASP A 103 -4.51 12.09 -9.42
N GLY A 104 -3.34 12.72 -9.56
CA GLY A 104 -2.24 12.66 -8.59
C GLY A 104 -1.49 11.32 -8.59
N ARG A 105 -1.63 10.50 -9.64
CA ARG A 105 -0.99 9.19 -9.79
C ARG A 105 0.32 9.31 -10.55
N ALA A 106 1.34 8.61 -10.08
CA ALA A 106 2.60 8.56 -10.79
C ALA A 106 2.46 7.74 -12.07
N THR A 107 3.00 8.25 -13.16
CA THR A 107 3.07 7.57 -14.45
C THR A 107 4.51 7.48 -14.93
N VAL A 108 4.86 6.45 -15.68
CA VAL A 108 6.17 6.35 -16.34
C VAL A 108 6.03 5.58 -17.64
N GLU A 109 6.66 6.08 -18.71
CA GLU A 109 6.75 5.34 -19.97
C GLU A 109 7.68 4.14 -19.79
N VAL A 110 7.21 2.97 -20.19
CA VAL A 110 7.95 1.72 -20.25
C VAL A 110 8.21 1.41 -21.71
N THR A 111 9.48 1.37 -22.11
CA THR A 111 9.91 0.93 -23.44
C THR A 111 10.58 -0.43 -23.32
N VAL A 112 10.11 -1.42 -24.07
CA VAL A 112 10.70 -2.76 -24.14
C VAL A 112 11.28 -3.00 -25.53
N SER A 113 12.42 -3.69 -25.60
CA SER A 113 13.06 -4.07 -26.86
C SER A 113 12.93 -5.57 -27.10
N ASN A 114 12.26 -5.97 -28.18
CA ASN A 114 12.20 -7.38 -28.56
C ASN A 114 13.39 -7.75 -29.44
N THR A 115 14.40 -8.35 -28.83
CA THR A 115 15.62 -8.83 -29.48
C THR A 115 15.49 -10.20 -30.16
N THR A 116 14.28 -10.77 -30.22
CA THR A 116 14.02 -12.05 -30.90
C THR A 116 13.53 -11.88 -32.33
N ASP A 117 13.55 -12.99 -33.06
CA ASP A 117 13.05 -13.13 -34.42
C ASP A 117 11.54 -13.41 -34.51
N ALA A 118 10.80 -13.33 -33.40
CA ALA A 118 9.35 -13.55 -33.35
C ALA A 118 8.65 -12.45 -32.54
N SER A 119 7.35 -12.24 -32.77
CA SER A 119 6.55 -11.36 -31.92
C SER A 119 6.46 -11.92 -30.50
N LYS A 120 6.65 -11.04 -29.51
CA LYS A 120 6.69 -11.41 -28.08
C LYS A 120 5.95 -10.41 -27.22
N SER A 121 5.47 -10.90 -26.09
CA SER A 121 4.84 -10.07 -25.06
C SER A 121 5.75 -9.98 -23.84
N PHE A 122 5.64 -8.87 -23.12
CA PHE A 122 6.51 -8.53 -22.02
C PHE A 122 5.67 -8.16 -20.82
N ALA A 123 5.96 -8.74 -19.66
CA ALA A 123 5.41 -8.31 -18.39
C ALA A 123 6.52 -7.63 -17.59
N VAL A 124 6.35 -6.36 -17.28
CA VAL A 124 7.33 -5.53 -16.57
C VAL A 124 6.74 -5.15 -15.23
N GLN A 125 7.46 -5.44 -14.16
CA GLN A 125 7.16 -4.94 -12.83
C GLN A 125 7.96 -3.65 -12.58
N ILE A 126 7.25 -2.57 -12.29
CA ILE A 126 7.79 -1.26 -11.96
C ILE A 126 7.52 -1.00 -10.49
N ASP A 127 8.57 -0.62 -9.77
CA ASP A 127 8.50 -0.14 -8.41
C ASP A 127 8.65 1.38 -8.41
N PHE A 128 7.64 2.07 -7.91
CA PHE A 128 7.70 3.50 -7.62
C PHE A 128 8.28 3.70 -6.23
N THR A 129 9.28 4.58 -6.09
CA THR A 129 10.00 4.84 -4.84
C THR A 129 10.05 6.32 -4.53
N ASP A 130 10.26 6.66 -3.25
CA ASP A 130 10.57 8.03 -2.85
C ASP A 130 12.06 8.34 -3.05
N SER A 131 12.47 9.55 -2.65
CA SER A 131 13.87 9.99 -2.74
C SER A 131 14.81 9.21 -1.83
N ALA A 132 14.32 8.65 -0.73
CA ALA A 132 15.07 7.83 0.22
C ALA A 132 15.17 6.35 -0.23
N GLY A 133 14.48 5.97 -1.31
CA GLY A 133 14.45 4.61 -1.84
C GLY A 133 13.37 3.74 -1.20
N ASN A 134 12.47 4.30 -0.39
CA ASN A 134 11.35 3.53 0.13
C ASN A 134 10.35 3.26 -0.99
N ARG A 135 9.88 2.02 -1.11
CA ARG A 135 8.92 1.66 -2.15
C ARG A 135 7.53 2.20 -1.79
N LEU A 136 7.04 3.09 -2.64
CA LEU A 136 5.75 3.75 -2.52
C LEU A 136 4.63 2.91 -3.13
N ASP A 137 4.88 2.27 -4.28
CA ASP A 137 3.93 1.40 -4.98
C ASP A 137 4.61 0.44 -5.95
N THR A 138 3.89 -0.60 -6.37
CA THR A 138 4.33 -1.57 -7.38
C THR A 138 3.23 -1.83 -8.38
N VAL A 139 3.60 -1.81 -9.66
CA VAL A 139 2.70 -2.01 -10.79
C VAL A 139 3.31 -3.04 -11.72
N VAL A 140 2.48 -3.92 -12.28
CA VAL A 140 2.88 -4.77 -13.41
C VAL A 140 2.18 -4.25 -14.65
N THR A 141 2.95 -3.92 -15.67
CA THR A 141 2.46 -3.47 -16.97
C THR A 141 2.85 -4.49 -18.03
N THR A 142 1.90 -4.82 -18.90
CA THR A 142 2.12 -5.74 -20.00
C THR A 142 2.25 -4.96 -21.30
N VAL A 143 3.34 -5.18 -22.03
CA VAL A 143 3.51 -4.71 -23.41
C VAL A 143 3.31 -5.90 -24.33
N SER A 144 2.17 -5.91 -25.04
CA SER A 144 1.77 -7.03 -25.89
C SER A 144 2.26 -6.86 -27.32
N ASP A 145 2.40 -7.98 -28.03
CA ASP A 145 2.55 -8.04 -29.49
C ASP A 145 3.70 -7.19 -30.06
N VAL A 146 4.82 -7.13 -29.35
CA VAL A 146 6.01 -6.42 -29.83
C VAL A 146 6.65 -7.25 -30.92
N ALA A 147 6.58 -6.75 -32.15
CA ALA A 147 7.13 -7.43 -33.32
C ALA A 147 8.64 -7.74 -33.16
N ALA A 148 9.10 -8.74 -33.90
CA ALA A 148 10.50 -9.16 -33.95
C ALA A 148 11.45 -7.98 -34.25
N GLY A 149 12.50 -7.82 -33.45
CA GLY A 149 13.47 -6.72 -33.60
C GLY A 149 12.91 -5.31 -33.37
N LYS A 150 11.68 -5.17 -32.84
CA LYS A 150 11.04 -3.87 -32.61
C LYS A 150 10.96 -3.52 -31.13
N THR A 151 10.64 -2.26 -30.87
CA THR A 151 10.35 -1.75 -29.53
C THR A 151 8.86 -1.55 -29.33
N GLY A 152 8.36 -1.95 -28.16
CA GLY A 152 7.02 -1.64 -27.70
C GLY A 152 7.04 -0.59 -26.60
N LYS A 153 5.95 0.17 -26.46
CA LYS A 153 5.81 1.20 -25.43
C LYS A 153 4.48 1.06 -24.73
N GLU A 154 4.50 1.24 -23.42
CA GLU A 154 3.30 1.31 -22.57
C GLU A 154 3.51 2.30 -21.44
N THR A 155 2.42 2.72 -20.81
CA THR A 155 2.49 3.59 -19.62
C THR A 155 2.18 2.78 -18.36
N ALA A 156 3.12 2.72 -17.44
CA ALA A 156 2.86 2.21 -16.09
C ALA A 156 2.28 3.33 -15.23
N ARG A 157 1.15 3.06 -14.56
CA ARG A 157 0.44 4.02 -13.71
C ARG A 157 0.24 3.44 -12.32
N SER A 158 0.57 4.20 -11.28
CA SER A 158 0.42 3.77 -9.89
C SER A 158 -1.04 3.47 -9.52
N ASN A 159 -1.24 2.51 -8.61
CA ASN A 159 -2.53 2.08 -8.09
C ASN A 159 -3.16 3.08 -7.10
N ARG A 160 -2.35 4.02 -6.60
CA ARG A 160 -2.74 5.10 -5.69
C ARG A 160 -2.08 6.42 -6.08
N ALA A 161 -2.65 7.53 -5.60
CA ALA A 161 -1.99 8.82 -5.70
C ALA A 161 -0.68 8.81 -4.89
N LEU A 162 0.37 9.40 -5.45
CA LEU A 162 1.69 9.48 -4.83
C LEU A 162 2.09 10.95 -4.72
N SER A 163 2.62 11.33 -3.56
CA SER A 163 3.01 12.71 -3.26
C SER A 163 4.53 12.82 -3.07
N GLY A 164 5.07 14.00 -3.36
CA GLY A 164 6.51 14.25 -3.27
C GLY A 164 7.27 13.78 -4.51
N GLN A 165 8.60 13.72 -4.40
CA GLN A 165 9.44 13.30 -5.52
C GLN A 165 9.41 11.78 -5.67
N VAL A 166 8.81 11.31 -6.76
CA VAL A 166 8.69 9.90 -7.12
C VAL A 166 9.76 9.51 -8.13
N LYS A 167 10.41 8.36 -7.90
CA LYS A 167 11.30 7.67 -8.82
C LYS A 167 10.65 6.37 -9.27
N ALA A 168 11.09 5.83 -10.40
CA ALA A 168 10.64 4.53 -10.90
C ALA A 168 11.84 3.63 -11.22
N ALA A 169 11.74 2.36 -10.88
CA ALA A 169 12.74 1.35 -11.19
C ALA A 169 12.08 0.06 -11.68
N VAL A 170 12.73 -0.61 -12.64
CA VAL A 170 12.29 -1.96 -13.06
C VAL A 170 12.72 -2.94 -11.97
N ALA A 171 11.75 -3.58 -11.32
CA ALA A 171 12.04 -4.64 -10.37
C ALA A 171 12.38 -5.94 -11.11
N ARG A 172 11.50 -6.35 -12.03
CA ARG A 172 11.59 -7.58 -12.82
C ARG A 172 10.95 -7.35 -14.20
N ALA A 173 11.44 -8.04 -15.22
CA ALA A 173 10.82 -8.04 -16.53
C ALA A 173 10.92 -9.42 -17.17
N VAL A 174 9.83 -9.92 -17.72
CA VAL A 174 9.75 -11.26 -18.32
C VAL A 174 9.18 -11.17 -19.72
N ARG A 175 9.84 -11.84 -20.68
CA ARG A 175 9.37 -12.01 -22.06
C ARG A 175 8.75 -13.40 -22.26
N TYR A 176 7.61 -13.47 -22.94
CA TYR A 176 6.90 -14.72 -23.28
C TYR A 176 6.37 -14.74 -24.71
#